data_AF-A0AAU3C7I3-F1
#
_entry.id   AF-A0AAU3C7I3-F1
#
_cell.length_a   1.000
_cell.length_b   1.000
_cell.length_c   1.000
_cell.angle_alpha   90.00
_cell.angle_beta   90.00
_cell.angle_gamma   90.00
#
_symmetry.space_group_name_H-M   'P 1'
#
loop_
_entity.id
_entity.type
_entity.pdbx_description
1 polymer ?
#
loop_
_entity_poly.entity_id
_entity_poly.type
_entity_poly.pdbx_seq_one_letter_code
_entity_poly.pdbx_strand_id
1 'polypeptide(L)'
;MGERIIEAGRSSGGVTLTTRDGVGRTREIETGRVLAATGYRVNLDALDFVAPEPRAELARTDGFPSLDAGLQSSVPGLYFTGIHAAATFGPPMRFTCGTQFAAPRLSSALAARL
;
A
#
# COMPACT_ATOMS: atom_id res chain seq x y z
N MET A 1 12.73 5.28 18.55
CA MET A 1 13.83 6.13 18.07
C MET A 1 13.91 5.92 16.56
N GLY A 2 13.54 6.93 15.78
CA GLY A 2 13.54 6.86 14.31
C GLY A 2 14.17 8.14 13.77
N GLU A 3 14.91 8.02 12.68
CA GLU A 3 15.49 9.15 11.96
C GLU A 3 14.72 9.34 10.65
N ARG A 4 14.50 10.60 10.27
CA ARG A 4 13.88 10.98 8.99
C ARG A 4 14.94 11.56 8.07
N ILE A 5 15.00 11.07 6.83
CA ILE A 5 15.79 11.71 5.77
C ILE A 5 15.12 13.05 5.42
N ILE A 6 15.86 14.15 5.51
CA ILE A 6 15.41 15.51 5.22
C ILE A 6 16.09 16.11 3.99
N GLU A 7 17.23 15.56 3.57
CA GLU A 7 17.96 15.97 2.37
C GLU A 7 18.70 14.77 1.77
N ALA A 8 18.85 14.78 0.45
CA ALA A 8 19.66 13.81 -0.28
C ALA A 8 20.36 14.51 -1.46
N GLY A 9 21.68 14.35 -1.55
CA GLY A 9 22.52 14.94 -2.59
C GLY A 9 23.46 13.91 -3.21
N ARG A 10 23.99 14.22 -4.40
CA ARG A 10 25.11 13.47 -4.98
C ARG A 10 26.43 14.09 -4.54
N SER A 11 27.41 13.26 -4.24
CA SER A 11 28.81 13.66 -4.01
C SER A 11 29.72 13.03 -5.07
N SER A 12 30.99 13.45 -5.12
CA SER A 12 31.97 12.98 -6.13
C SER A 12 32.20 11.45 -6.11
N GLY A 13 31.88 10.78 -4.99
CA GLY A 13 32.02 9.33 -4.82
C GLY A 13 30.76 8.58 -4.41
N GLY A 14 29.59 9.25 -4.32
CA GLY A 14 28.38 8.61 -3.82
C GLY A 14 27.18 9.53 -3.58
N VAL A 15 26.48 9.28 -2.48
CA VAL A 15 25.28 9.95 -2.03
C VAL A 15 25.51 10.46 -0.61
N THR A 16 25.09 11.70 -0.37
CA THR A 16 25.04 12.31 0.95
C THR A 16 23.59 12.39 1.39
N LEU A 17 23.28 11.92 2.59
CA LEU A 17 21.94 12.01 3.20
C LEU A 17 22.02 12.81 4.49
N THR A 18 21.11 13.76 4.67
CA THR A 18 20.92 14.43 5.96
C THR A 18 19.72 13.79 6.65
N THR A 19 19.92 13.26 7.85
CA THR A 19 18.86 12.73 8.70
C THR A 19 18.54 13.68 9.85
N ARG A 20 17.32 13.58 10.39
CA ARG A 20 16.87 14.28 11.59
C ARG A 20 16.24 13.29 12.56
N ASP A 21 16.66 13.31 13.82
CA ASP A 21 16.08 12.48 14.87
C ASP A 21 14.80 13.10 15.48
N GLY A 22 14.18 12.38 16.42
CA GLY A 22 12.94 12.81 17.08
C GLY A 22 13.09 14.04 18.00
N VAL A 23 14.32 14.46 18.32
CA VAL A 23 14.61 15.67 19.11
C VAL A 23 15.19 16.80 18.24
N GLY A 24 15.17 16.64 16.92
CA GLY A 24 15.54 17.67 15.95
C GLY A 24 17.02 17.73 15.59
N ARG A 25 17.87 16.84 16.13
CA ARG A 25 19.30 16.82 15.78
C ARG A 25 19.48 16.31 14.37
N THR A 26 20.39 16.95 13.63
CA THR A 26 20.74 16.56 12.27
C THR A 26 22.05 15.80 12.21
N ARG A 27 22.15 14.86 11.27
CA ARG A 27 23.36 14.09 11.00
C ARG A 27 23.52 13.91 9.50
N GLU A 28 24.74 14.01 9.01
CA GLU A 28 25.11 13.72 7.64
C GLU A 28 25.64 12.28 7.51
N ILE A 29 25.27 11.59 6.43
CA ILE A 29 25.67 10.22 6.11
C ILE A 29 26.18 10.20 4.67
N GLU A 30 27.45 9.85 4.47
CA GLU A 30 28.03 9.57 3.16
C GLU A 30 28.00 8.07 2.87
N THR A 31 27.50 7.68 1.70
CA THR A 31 27.43 6.27 1.28
C THR A 31 27.54 6.14 -0.24
N GLY A 32 28.04 5.02 -0.74
CA GLY A 32 28.09 4.76 -2.19
C GLY A 32 26.74 4.34 -2.80
N ARG A 33 25.78 3.86 -1.99
CA ARG A 33 24.50 3.30 -2.45
C ARG A 33 23.38 3.58 -1.44
N VAL A 34 22.15 3.67 -1.94
CA VAL A 34 20.92 3.78 -1.13
C VAL A 34 19.89 2.77 -1.62
N LEU A 35 19.28 2.03 -0.69
CA LEU A 35 18.10 1.19 -0.95
C LEU A 35 16.86 1.87 -0.35
N ALA A 36 15.95 2.35 -1.21
CA ALA A 36 14.72 2.99 -0.78
C ALA A 36 13.64 1.95 -0.46
N ALA A 37 13.69 1.36 0.74
CA ALA A 37 12.70 0.39 1.23
C ALA A 37 11.47 1.07 1.87
N THR A 38 10.88 2.08 1.20
CA THR A 38 9.82 2.93 1.76
C THR A 38 8.40 2.33 1.69
N GLY A 39 8.29 1.07 1.24
CA GLY A 39 7.03 0.35 1.09
C GLY A 39 6.27 0.74 -0.18
N TYR A 40 4.98 0.40 -0.21
CA TYR A 40 4.09 0.61 -1.37
C TYR A 40 2.90 1.50 -0.99
N ARG A 41 2.46 2.32 -1.95
CA ARG A 41 1.19 3.05 -1.90
C ARG A 41 0.18 2.35 -2.80
N VAL A 42 -1.05 2.20 -2.31
CA VAL A 42 -2.15 1.73 -3.16
C VAL A 42 -2.59 2.90 -4.04
N ASN A 43 -2.68 2.64 -5.34
CA ASN A 43 -3.21 3.57 -6.31
C ASN A 43 -4.14 2.79 -7.25
N LEU A 44 -5.44 2.96 -7.05
CA LEU A 44 -6.44 2.31 -7.90
C LEU A 44 -6.39 2.78 -9.35
N ASP A 45 -5.94 4.01 -9.60
CA ASP A 45 -5.82 4.56 -10.95
C ASP A 45 -4.65 3.96 -11.74
N ALA A 46 -3.75 3.21 -11.08
CA ALA A 46 -2.70 2.43 -11.75
C ALA A 46 -3.18 1.03 -12.20
N LEU A 47 -4.42 0.65 -11.91
CA LEU A 47 -4.99 -0.64 -12.32
C LEU A 47 -5.60 -0.53 -13.72
N ASP A 48 -4.75 -0.43 -14.74
CA ASP A 48 -5.19 -0.22 -16.13
C ASP A 48 -5.88 -1.44 -16.76
N PHE A 49 -5.85 -2.58 -16.07
CA PHE A 49 -6.66 -3.76 -16.44
C PHE A 49 -8.13 -3.64 -15.98
N VAL A 50 -8.45 -2.70 -15.10
CA VAL A 50 -9.83 -2.34 -14.75
C VAL A 50 -10.25 -1.20 -15.67
N ALA A 51 -11.32 -1.43 -16.45
CA ALA A 51 -11.82 -0.42 -17.38
C ALA A 51 -12.10 0.92 -16.67
N PRO A 52 -11.96 2.06 -17.37
CA PRO A 52 -12.13 3.38 -16.78
C PRO A 52 -13.45 3.57 -16.04
N GLU A 53 -14.55 3.04 -16.58
CA GLU A 53 -15.91 3.18 -16.04
C GLU A 53 -16.05 2.56 -14.64
N PRO A 54 -15.85 1.24 -14.43
CA PRO A 54 -15.92 0.65 -13.09
C PRO A 54 -14.85 1.21 -12.14
N ARG A 55 -13.69 1.63 -12.65
CA ARG A 55 -12.64 2.25 -11.83
C ARG A 55 -13.04 3.61 -11.26
N ALA A 56 -13.84 4.37 -12.01
CA ALA A 56 -14.38 5.67 -11.59
C ALA A 56 -15.51 5.53 -10.55
N GLU A 57 -16.25 4.41 -10.57
CA GLU A 57 -17.35 4.12 -9.65
C GLU A 57 -16.90 3.57 -8.28
N LEU A 58 -15.60 3.26 -8.11
CA LEU A 58 -15.06 2.77 -6.86
C LEU A 58 -15.14 3.83 -5.75
N ALA A 59 -15.86 3.51 -4.68
CA ALA A 59 -15.78 4.25 -3.43
C ALA A 59 -14.39 4.03 -2.80
N ARG A 60 -13.74 5.12 -2.38
CA ARG A 60 -12.35 5.10 -1.90
C ARG A 60 -12.22 5.68 -0.49
N THR A 61 -11.32 5.11 0.29
CA THR A 61 -10.86 5.64 1.59
C THR A 61 -9.34 5.68 1.56
N ASP A 62 -8.75 6.87 1.63
CA ASP A 62 -7.28 7.09 1.56
C ASP A 62 -6.58 6.37 0.39
N GLY A 63 -7.24 6.32 -0.77
CA GLY A 63 -6.72 5.67 -1.99
C GLY A 63 -6.95 4.16 -2.07
N PHE A 64 -7.52 3.54 -1.03
CA PHE A 64 -7.93 2.13 -1.02
C PHE A 64 -9.40 2.00 -1.43
N PRO A 65 -9.82 0.86 -2.03
CA PRO A 65 -11.22 0.58 -2.27
C PRO A 65 -11.93 0.35 -0.93
N SER A 66 -13.14 0.90 -0.78
CA SER A 66 -14.02 0.55 0.33
C SER A 66 -14.57 -0.85 0.10
N LEU A 67 -14.40 -1.75 1.07
CA LEU A 67 -14.79 -3.16 0.97
C LEU A 67 -15.82 -3.55 2.04
N ASP A 68 -16.75 -4.42 1.65
CA ASP A 68 -17.63 -5.12 2.58
C ASP A 68 -16.95 -6.33 3.26
N ALA A 69 -17.68 -7.03 4.14
CA ALA A 69 -17.17 -8.20 4.86
C ALA A 69 -16.75 -9.38 3.96
N GLY A 70 -17.25 -9.42 2.71
CA GLY A 70 -16.95 -10.42 1.69
C GLY A 70 -15.82 -10.00 0.73
N LEU A 71 -15.11 -8.91 1.02
CA LEU A 71 -14.07 -8.31 0.17
C LEU A 71 -14.60 -7.70 -1.14
N GLN A 72 -15.91 -7.49 -1.28
CA GLN A 72 -16.48 -6.84 -2.45
C GLN A 72 -16.35 -5.33 -2.33
N SER A 73 -16.03 -4.67 -3.43
CA SER A 73 -16.02 -3.20 -3.52
C SER A 73 -17.44 -2.61 -3.63
N SER A 74 -17.54 -1.29 -3.75
CA SER A 74 -18.80 -0.62 -4.09
C SER A 74 -19.34 -1.01 -5.47
N VAL A 75 -18.48 -1.51 -6.36
CA VAL A 75 -18.86 -2.00 -7.70
C VAL A 75 -19.24 -3.48 -7.58
N PRO A 76 -20.50 -3.86 -7.84
CA PRO A 76 -20.95 -5.25 -7.71
C PRO A 76 -20.15 -6.20 -8.60
N GLY A 77 -19.73 -7.34 -8.03
CA GLY A 77 -18.92 -8.33 -8.76
C GLY A 77 -17.42 -8.01 -8.84
N LEU A 78 -16.97 -6.83 -8.38
CA LEU A 78 -15.56 -6.48 -8.30
C LEU A 78 -15.04 -6.60 -6.87
N TYR A 79 -14.07 -7.50 -6.68
CA TYR A 79 -13.50 -7.84 -5.37
C TYR A 79 -12.02 -7.47 -5.30
N PHE A 80 -11.56 -7.09 -4.11
CA PHE A 80 -10.15 -6.78 -3.87
C PHE A 80 -9.61 -7.58 -2.68
N THR A 81 -8.38 -8.07 -2.82
CA THR A 81 -7.65 -8.78 -1.76
C THR A 81 -6.20 -8.31 -1.69
N GLY A 82 -5.44 -8.83 -0.74
CA GLY A 82 -4.05 -8.42 -0.51
C GLY A 82 -3.95 -6.94 -0.16
N ILE A 83 -2.89 -6.26 -0.60
CA ILE A 83 -2.59 -4.88 -0.17
C ILE A 83 -3.74 -3.89 -0.39
N HIS A 84 -4.57 -4.10 -1.41
CA HIS A 84 -5.76 -3.29 -1.69
C HIS A 84 -6.82 -3.37 -0.58
N ALA A 85 -6.87 -4.48 0.15
CA ALA A 85 -7.82 -4.70 1.24
C ALA A 85 -7.29 -4.24 2.62
N ALA A 86 -6.06 -3.73 2.68
CA ALA A 86 -5.37 -3.43 3.93
C ALA A 86 -5.98 -2.27 4.73
N ALA A 87 -6.66 -1.31 4.09
CA ALA A 87 -7.37 -0.26 4.80
C ALA A 87 -8.60 -0.78 5.56
N THR A 88 -9.30 -1.79 5.01
CA THR A 88 -10.49 -2.38 5.62
C THR A 88 -10.16 -3.47 6.63
N PHE A 89 -9.24 -4.39 6.29
CA PHE A 89 -8.97 -5.59 7.08
C PHE A 89 -7.62 -5.56 7.82
N GLY A 90 -6.90 -4.45 7.69
CA GLY A 90 -5.72 -4.17 8.48
C GLY A 90 -4.40 -4.78 7.96
N PRO A 91 -3.34 -4.69 8.78
CA PRO A 91 -1.96 -5.00 8.39
C PRO A 91 -1.71 -6.39 7.78
N PRO A 92 -2.36 -7.49 8.19
CA PRO A 92 -2.11 -8.82 7.61
C PRO A 92 -2.31 -8.88 6.11
N MET A 93 -3.17 -8.03 5.53
CA MET A 93 -3.40 -7.94 4.08
C MET A 93 -2.16 -7.49 3.30
N ARG A 94 -1.15 -6.93 3.96
CA ARG A 94 0.14 -6.58 3.36
C ARG A 94 1.11 -7.76 3.24
N PHE A 95 0.71 -8.94 3.73
CA PHE A 95 1.56 -10.12 3.81
C PHE A 95 0.83 -11.36 3.32
N THR A 96 1.58 -12.39 2.91
CA THR A 96 1.03 -13.67 2.46
C THR A 96 0.18 -14.35 3.55
N CYS A 97 0.49 -14.16 4.83
CA CYS A 97 -0.31 -14.74 5.92
C CYS A 97 -1.77 -14.23 5.93
N GLY A 98 -2.05 -13.04 5.38
CA GLY A 98 -3.40 -12.53 5.21
C GLY A 98 -4.29 -13.37 4.30
N THR A 99 -3.72 -14.22 3.45
CA THR A 99 -4.49 -15.10 2.55
C THR A 99 -5.39 -16.07 3.30
N GLN A 100 -4.97 -16.56 4.47
CA GLN A 100 -5.78 -17.46 5.32
C GLN A 100 -7.04 -16.76 5.85
N PHE A 101 -7.02 -15.44 5.99
CA PHE A 101 -8.18 -14.64 6.35
C PHE A 101 -9.06 -14.33 5.13
N ALA A 102 -8.44 -13.89 4.02
CA ALA A 102 -9.15 -13.38 2.86
C ALA A 102 -9.80 -14.47 2.00
N ALA A 103 -9.09 -15.57 1.74
CA ALA A 103 -9.53 -16.62 0.83
C ALA A 103 -10.89 -17.24 1.21
N PRO A 104 -11.12 -17.74 2.46
CA PRO A 104 -12.41 -18.34 2.79
C PRO A 104 -13.57 -17.33 2.73
N ARG A 105 -13.33 -16.06 3.06
CA ARG A 105 -14.38 -15.01 2.98
C ARG A 105 -14.76 -14.70 1.55
N LEU A 106 -13.75 -14.52 0.69
CA LEU A 106 -13.96 -14.28 -0.74
C LEU A 106 -14.69 -15.46 -1.39
N SER A 107 -14.24 -16.70 -1.13
CA SER A 107 -14.88 -17.90 -1.65
C SER A 107 -16.34 -18.02 -1.21
N SER A 108 -16.64 -17.79 0.07
CA SER A 108 -18.02 -17.81 0.58
C SER A 108 -18.89 -16.71 -0.03
N ALA A 109 -18.34 -15.50 -0.20
CA ALA A 109 -19.07 -14.38 -0.80
C ALA A 109 -19.39 -14.62 -2.29
N LEU A 110 -18.48 -15.27 -3.01
CA LEU A 110 -18.72 -15.68 -4.40
C LEU A 110 -19.74 -16.81 -4.49
N ALA A 111 -19.62 -17.84 -3.64
CA ALA A 111 -20.54 -18.98 -3.63
C ALA A 111 -21.98 -18.58 -3.30
N ALA A 112 -22.19 -17.57 -2.45
CA ALA A 112 -23.52 -17.06 -2.12
C ALA A 112 -24.21 -16.28 -3.27
N ARG A 113 -23.51 -16.05 -4.39
CA ARG A 113 -24.01 -15.32 -5.56
C ARG A 113 -24.18 -16.22 -6.80
N LEU A 114 -23.86 -17.50 -6.67
CA LEU A 114 -24.13 -18.55 -7.66
C LEU A 114 -25.48 -19.20 -7.35
#